data_AF-A0A2H5YU37-F1
#
_entry.id   AF-A0A2H5YU37-F1
#
_cell.length_a   1.000
_cell.length_b   1.000
_cell.length_c   1.000
_cell.angle_alpha   90.00
_cell.angle_beta   90.00
_cell.angle_gamma   90.00
#
_symmetry.space_group_name_H-M   'P 1'
#
loop_
_entity.id
_entity.type
_entity.pdbx_description
1 polymer ?
#
loop_
_entity_poly.entity_id
_entity_poly.type
_entity_poly.pdbx_seq_one_letter_code
_entity_poly.pdbx_strand_id
1 'polypeptide(L)'
;MSGQTWLAVVFLVLALIWLAELVAIHRWAPRAGRDPLLMVSGAALFFVFALPLARSAPDLIEQVGHLWEALVRPLSRGRSGNLQATPRLVMPGRTVLLVQDRVRIGRYPNNDIVIDHPTVSAYHAELIRRPDGRYELVDRESRNGTRINGTPVRSAILRHGDQITLGAITVHFLATSTTEQALNRGGVPLRRR
;
A
#
# COMPACT_ATOMS: atom_id res chain seq x y z
N MET A 1 27.36 -40.77 10.36
CA MET A 1 26.54 -39.65 9.84
C MET A 1 26.04 -38.85 11.02
N SER A 2 26.20 -37.52 11.02
CA SER A 2 25.62 -36.70 12.08
C SER A 2 24.09 -36.64 11.93
N GLY A 3 23.36 -36.37 13.03
CA GLY A 3 21.90 -36.23 12.98
C GLY A 3 21.43 -35.18 11.97
N GLN A 4 22.24 -34.15 11.74
CA GLN A 4 22.00 -33.11 10.74
C GLN A 4 22.15 -33.63 9.30
N THR A 5 23.10 -34.53 9.02
CA THR A 5 23.23 -35.17 7.70
C THR A 5 22.04 -36.08 7.40
N TRP A 6 21.52 -36.78 8.41
CA TRP A 6 20.35 -37.66 8.24
C TRP A 6 19.07 -36.84 7.96
N LEU A 7 18.86 -35.73 8.67
CA LEU A 7 17.75 -34.82 8.41
C LEU A 7 17.80 -34.21 7.00
N ALA A 8 19.00 -33.83 6.53
CA ALA A 8 19.17 -33.30 5.18
C ALA A 8 18.83 -34.33 4.11
N VAL A 9 19.20 -35.60 4.31
CA VAL A 9 18.85 -36.70 3.39
C VAL A 9 17.34 -36.94 3.39
N VAL A 10 16.70 -36.97 4.56
CA VAL A 10 15.23 -37.13 4.66
C VAL A 10 14.51 -35.99 3.95
N PHE A 11 14.95 -34.74 4.14
CA PHE A 11 14.35 -33.58 3.49
C PHE A 11 14.52 -33.64 1.96
N LEU A 12 15.71 -34.00 1.47
CA LEU A 12 15.98 -34.16 0.05
C LEU A 12 15.08 -35.23 -0.59
N VAL A 13 14.91 -36.37 0.08
CA VAL A 13 14.03 -37.46 -0.38
C VAL A 13 12.57 -36.98 -0.46
N LEU A 14 12.08 -36.29 0.56
CA LEU A 14 10.72 -35.76 0.57
C LEU A 14 10.47 -34.72 -0.52
N ALA A 15 11.44 -33.83 -0.77
CA ALA A 15 11.36 -32.85 -1.84
C ALA A 15 11.32 -33.51 -3.23
N LEU A 16 12.11 -34.57 -3.44
CA LEU A 16 12.12 -35.33 -4.69
C LEU A 16 10.80 -36.08 -4.91
N ILE A 17 10.25 -36.71 -3.87
CA ILE A 17 8.94 -37.38 -3.92
C ILE A 17 7.85 -36.36 -4.30
N TRP A 18 7.85 -35.19 -3.67
CA TRP A 18 6.85 -34.16 -3.96
C TRP A 18 6.96 -33.58 -5.37
N LEU A 19 8.19 -33.37 -5.87
CA LEU A 19 8.41 -32.97 -7.25
C LEU A 19 7.85 -34.02 -8.23
N ALA A 20 8.03 -35.31 -7.93
CA ALA A 20 7.47 -36.39 -8.73
C ALA A 20 5.93 -36.38 -8.73
N GLU A 21 5.30 -36.09 -7.59
CA GLU A 21 3.84 -35.93 -7.49
C GLU A 21 3.31 -34.75 -8.32
N LEU A 22 3.98 -33.58 -8.30
CA LEU A 22 3.59 -32.44 -9.12
C LEU A 22 3.67 -32.76 -10.62
N VAL A 23 4.72 -33.48 -11.04
CA VAL A 23 4.86 -33.94 -12.42
C VAL A 23 3.76 -34.94 -12.78
N ALA A 24 3.40 -35.84 -11.86
CA ALA A 24 2.29 -36.78 -12.05
C ALA A 24 0.95 -36.05 -12.21
N ILE A 25 0.67 -35.05 -11.37
CA ILE A 25 -0.53 -34.20 -11.44
C ILE A 25 -0.58 -33.43 -12.76
N HIS A 26 0.53 -32.81 -13.18
CA HIS A 26 0.62 -32.09 -14.44
C HIS A 26 0.30 -32.99 -15.65
N ARG A 27 0.79 -34.24 -15.63
CA ARG A 27 0.53 -35.23 -16.69
C ARG A 27 -0.88 -35.82 -16.64
N TRP A 28 -1.48 -35.94 -15.47
CA TRP A 28 -2.82 -36.47 -15.28
C TRP A 28 -3.92 -35.46 -15.61
N ALA A 29 -3.74 -34.18 -15.25
CA ALA A 29 -4.76 -33.14 -15.39
C ALA A 29 -5.38 -33.03 -16.80
N PRO A 30 -4.62 -33.08 -17.93
CA PRO A 30 -5.21 -33.06 -19.26
C PRO A 30 -6.09 -34.27 -19.55
N ARG A 31 -5.73 -35.46 -19.04
CA ARG A 31 -6.51 -36.70 -19.23
C ARG A 31 -7.84 -36.67 -18.47
N ALA A 32 -7.93 -35.82 -17.45
CA ALA A 32 -9.13 -35.58 -16.66
C ALA A 32 -9.92 -34.33 -17.12
N GLY A 33 -9.51 -33.67 -18.20
CA GLY A 33 -10.16 -32.44 -18.70
C GLY A 33 -9.99 -31.22 -17.76
N ARG A 34 -8.90 -31.17 -16.98
CA ARG A 34 -8.61 -30.08 -16.02
C ARG A 34 -7.40 -29.26 -16.48
N ASP A 35 -7.33 -28.00 -16.05
CA ASP A 35 -6.17 -27.13 -16.28
C ASP A 35 -4.95 -27.62 -15.46
N PRO A 36 -3.87 -28.05 -16.11
CA PRO A 36 -2.68 -28.57 -15.43
C PRO A 36 -1.98 -27.54 -14.54
N LEU A 37 -1.97 -26.26 -14.94
CA LEU A 37 -1.31 -25.20 -14.18
C LEU A 37 -2.10 -24.86 -12.91
N LEU A 38 -3.43 -24.89 -12.99
CA LEU A 38 -4.31 -24.67 -11.83
C LEU A 38 -4.29 -25.85 -10.86
N MET A 39 -4.22 -27.09 -11.36
CA MET A 39 -4.11 -28.29 -10.51
C MET A 39 -2.75 -28.39 -9.80
N VAL A 40 -1.65 -28.06 -10.49
CA VAL A 40 -0.30 -28.04 -9.89
C VAL A 40 -0.16 -26.93 -8.85
N SER A 41 -0.64 -25.72 -9.14
CA SER A 41 -0.58 -24.60 -8.20
C SER A 41 -1.53 -24.76 -7.00
N GLY A 42 -2.70 -25.39 -7.19
CA GLY A 42 -3.60 -25.78 -6.11
C GLY A 42 -3.05 -26.88 -5.22
N ALA A 43 -2.43 -27.92 -5.79
CA ALA A 43 -1.77 -28.99 -5.04
C ALA A 43 -0.53 -28.49 -4.28
N ALA A 44 0.16 -27.49 -4.81
CA ALA A 44 1.35 -26.92 -4.19
C ALA A 44 1.07 -26.22 -2.84
N LEU A 45 -0.17 -25.80 -2.59
CA LEU A 45 -0.61 -25.20 -1.31
C LEU A 45 -0.74 -26.22 -0.16
N PHE A 46 -0.83 -27.52 -0.47
CA PHE A 46 -1.04 -28.58 0.53
C PHE A 46 0.27 -29.20 1.06
N PHE A 47 1.42 -28.51 0.96
CA PHE A 47 2.81 -28.99 1.18
C PHE A 47 3.22 -29.51 2.59
N VAL A 48 2.30 -29.82 3.52
CA VAL A 48 2.54 -30.69 4.71
C VAL A 48 3.62 -30.30 5.76
N PHE A 49 4.53 -29.35 5.56
CA PHE A 49 5.60 -29.04 6.53
C PHE A 49 5.47 -27.72 7.31
N ALA A 50 4.43 -26.92 7.06
CA ALA A 50 4.27 -25.63 7.75
C ALA A 50 4.22 -25.80 9.29
N LEU A 51 3.47 -26.80 9.77
CA LEU A 51 3.23 -26.97 11.20
C LEU A 51 4.39 -27.61 11.98
N PRO A 52 5.05 -28.69 11.52
CA PRO A 52 6.23 -29.23 12.18
C PRO A 52 7.40 -28.23 12.20
N LEU A 53 7.63 -27.52 11.09
CA LEU A 53 8.73 -26.55 10.95
C LEU A 53 8.49 -25.30 11.80
N ALA A 54 7.26 -24.79 11.85
CA ALA A 54 6.87 -23.69 12.75
C ALA A 54 7.12 -24.05 14.22
N ARG A 55 6.94 -25.32 14.59
CA ARG A 55 7.17 -25.81 15.96
C ARG A 55 8.64 -26.07 16.27
N SER A 56 9.44 -26.54 15.30
CA SER A 56 10.84 -26.91 15.52
C SER A 56 11.84 -25.78 15.30
N ALA A 57 11.48 -24.76 14.51
CA ALA A 57 12.36 -23.63 14.17
C ALA A 57 11.54 -22.34 13.92
N PRO A 58 10.86 -21.78 14.95
CA PRO A 58 10.01 -20.59 14.80
C PRO A 58 10.76 -19.38 14.27
N ASP A 59 11.99 -19.14 14.74
CA ASP A 59 12.82 -18.01 14.31
C ASP A 59 13.16 -18.07 12.81
N LEU A 60 13.30 -19.27 12.24
CA LEU A 60 13.55 -19.46 10.81
C LEU A 60 12.31 -19.10 9.99
N ILE A 61 11.11 -19.41 10.49
CA ILE A 61 9.85 -19.02 9.84
C ILE A 61 9.67 -17.50 9.89
N GLU A 62 9.98 -16.87 11.02
CA GLU A 62 9.93 -15.40 11.14
C GLU A 62 10.94 -14.72 10.21
N GLN A 63 12.17 -15.23 10.12
CA GLN A 63 13.19 -14.69 9.21
C GLN A 63 12.80 -14.85 7.74
N VAL A 64 12.26 -16.00 7.34
CA VAL A 64 11.73 -16.23 5.97
C VAL A 64 10.50 -15.36 5.72
N GLY A 65 9.65 -15.14 6.71
CA GLY A 65 8.51 -14.24 6.65
C GLY A 65 8.93 -12.78 6.43
N HIS A 66 9.90 -12.28 7.19
CA HIS A 66 10.46 -10.94 7.00
C HIS A 66 11.17 -10.76 5.66
N LEU A 67 11.88 -11.80 5.18
CA LEU A 67 12.50 -11.81 3.86
C LEU A 67 11.44 -11.77 2.74
N TRP A 68 10.39 -12.58 2.87
CA TRP A 68 9.25 -12.58 1.95
C TRP A 68 8.52 -11.23 1.94
N GLU A 69 8.28 -10.64 3.11
CA GLU A 69 7.72 -9.30 3.21
C GLU A 69 8.61 -8.24 2.55
N ALA A 70 9.93 -8.27 2.78
CA ALA A 70 10.86 -7.33 2.16
C ALA A 70 10.86 -7.45 0.63
N LEU A 71 10.73 -8.67 0.10
CA LEU A 71 10.68 -8.95 -1.34
C LEU A 71 9.33 -8.60 -1.99
N VAL A 72 8.22 -8.79 -1.28
CA VAL A 72 6.87 -8.56 -1.82
C VAL A 72 6.36 -7.13 -1.56
N ARG A 73 6.86 -6.42 -0.54
CA ARG A 73 6.49 -5.01 -0.26
C ARG A 73 6.56 -4.06 -1.47
N PRO A 74 7.49 -4.20 -2.43
CA PRO A 74 7.47 -3.44 -3.68
C PRO A 74 6.32 -3.83 -4.63
N LEU A 75 5.90 -5.09 -4.62
CA LEU A 75 4.85 -5.65 -5.48
C LEU A 75 3.43 -5.43 -4.93
N SER A 76 3.25 -5.41 -3.61
CA SER A 76 1.96 -5.13 -2.95
C SER A 76 1.58 -3.64 -2.88
N ARG A 77 2.41 -2.74 -3.41
CA ARG A 77 2.04 -1.33 -3.63
C ARG A 77 1.01 -1.12 -4.74
N GLY A 78 0.73 -2.15 -5.57
CA GLY A 78 -0.23 -2.06 -6.66
C GLY A 78 -1.31 -3.14 -6.56
N ARG A 79 -2.53 -2.72 -6.20
CA ARG A 79 -3.81 -3.47 -6.18
C ARG A 79 -4.18 -4.14 -4.85
N SER A 80 -5.27 -3.61 -4.27
CA SER A 80 -6.09 -4.19 -3.21
C SER A 80 -5.67 -3.95 -1.76
N GLY A 81 -5.29 -2.71 -1.43
CA GLY A 81 -5.54 -2.14 -0.11
C GLY A 81 -6.73 -1.19 -0.23
N ASN A 82 -7.80 -1.45 0.53
CA ASN A 82 -9.02 -0.65 0.65
C ASN A 82 -8.87 0.83 0.20
N LEU A 83 -9.41 1.19 -0.98
CA LEU A 83 -9.37 2.55 -1.57
C LEU A 83 -9.95 3.65 -0.64
N GLN A 84 -10.60 3.25 0.45
CA GLN A 84 -11.11 4.14 1.48
C GLN A 84 -10.03 4.68 2.43
N ALA A 85 -8.85 4.04 2.50
CA ALA A 85 -7.82 4.32 3.50
C ALA A 85 -6.59 5.10 2.98
N THR A 86 -6.65 5.69 1.78
CA THR A 86 -5.58 6.55 1.24
C THR A 86 -6.02 8.02 1.23
N PRO A 87 -5.19 8.96 1.71
CA PRO A 87 -5.50 10.39 1.59
C PRO A 87 -5.75 10.77 0.13
N ARG A 88 -6.74 11.62 -0.10
CA ARG A 88 -7.17 11.97 -1.47
C ARG A 88 -7.54 13.43 -1.61
N LEU A 89 -7.30 13.96 -2.80
CA LEU A 89 -7.84 15.24 -3.25
C LEU A 89 -9.06 14.97 -4.10
N VAL A 90 -10.18 15.60 -3.75
CA VAL A 90 -11.44 15.55 -4.50
C VAL A 90 -11.61 16.89 -5.21
N MET A 91 -11.76 16.83 -6.53
CA MET A 91 -11.90 17.97 -7.43
C MET A 91 -13.18 17.79 -8.26
N PRO A 92 -13.70 18.84 -8.90
CA PRO A 92 -14.83 18.70 -9.82
C PRO A 92 -14.52 17.64 -10.89
N GLY A 93 -15.31 16.55 -10.91
CA GLY A 93 -15.18 15.45 -11.87
C GLY A 93 -13.97 14.53 -11.71
N ARG A 94 -13.13 14.70 -10.68
CA ARG A 94 -11.92 13.87 -10.51
C ARG A 94 -11.49 13.73 -9.05
N THR A 95 -11.15 12.51 -8.65
CA THR A 95 -10.50 12.21 -7.36
C THR A 95 -9.09 11.69 -7.60
N VAL A 96 -8.10 12.21 -6.87
CA VAL A 96 -6.70 11.79 -6.96
C VAL A 96 -6.23 11.25 -5.62
N LEU A 97 -5.68 10.04 -5.63
CA LEU A 97 -5.08 9.41 -4.46
C LEU A 97 -3.66 9.94 -4.24
N LEU A 98 -3.33 10.28 -3.01
CA LEU A 98 -2.01 10.74 -2.62
C LEU A 98 -1.20 9.54 -2.15
N VAL A 99 -0.40 8.99 -3.06
CA VAL A 99 0.45 7.82 -2.82
C VAL A 99 1.94 8.16 -2.72
N GLN A 100 2.33 9.36 -3.13
CA GLN A 100 3.71 9.84 -3.15
C GLN A 100 4.00 10.73 -1.93
N ASP A 101 5.28 10.79 -1.54
CA ASP A 101 5.75 11.70 -0.48
C ASP A 101 5.79 13.16 -0.93
N ARG A 102 5.89 13.41 -2.23
CA ARG A 102 5.81 14.74 -2.82
C ARG A 102 4.94 14.71 -4.05
N VAL A 103 3.98 15.63 -4.14
CA VAL A 103 3.03 15.76 -5.24
C VAL A 103 2.99 17.21 -5.70
N ARG A 104 3.36 17.47 -6.95
CA ARG A 104 3.33 18.81 -7.55
C ARG A 104 1.97 19.05 -8.19
N ILE A 105 1.42 20.24 -7.98
CA ILE A 105 0.12 20.67 -8.49
C ILE A 105 0.32 21.92 -9.34
N GLY A 106 -0.20 21.91 -10.56
CA GLY A 106 -0.12 23.07 -11.44
C GLY A 106 -0.81 22.85 -12.78
N ARG A 107 -0.73 23.85 -13.65
CA ARG A 107 -1.35 23.80 -14.98
C ARG A 107 -0.52 23.05 -16.02
N TYR A 108 0.80 23.01 -15.86
CA TYR A 108 1.67 22.39 -16.86
C TYR A 108 1.67 20.86 -16.73
N PRO A 109 1.86 20.12 -17.85
CA PRO A 109 1.74 18.66 -17.88
C PRO A 109 2.84 17.91 -17.12
N ASN A 110 3.87 18.61 -16.65
CA ASN A 110 4.96 18.06 -15.86
C ASN A 110 4.70 18.06 -14.35
N ASN A 111 3.51 18.50 -13.91
CA ASN A 111 3.04 18.31 -12.54
C ASN A 111 2.41 16.92 -12.38
N ASP A 112 2.44 16.42 -11.15
CA ASP A 112 1.84 15.13 -10.82
C ASP A 112 0.30 15.23 -10.81
N ILE A 113 -0.24 16.41 -10.44
CA ILE A 113 -1.63 16.79 -10.60
C ILE A 113 -1.73 18.00 -11.52
N VAL A 114 -2.29 17.77 -12.70
CA VAL A 114 -2.53 18.80 -13.71
C VAL A 114 -3.95 19.35 -13.55
N ILE A 115 -4.04 20.65 -13.30
CA ILE A 115 -5.30 21.40 -13.27
C ILE A 115 -5.27 22.41 -14.42
N ASP A 116 -5.97 22.07 -15.51
CA ASP A 116 -6.02 22.90 -16.70
C ASP A 116 -7.01 24.06 -16.53
N HIS A 117 -6.56 25.11 -15.84
CA HIS A 117 -7.35 26.32 -15.63
C HIS A 117 -6.45 27.57 -15.64
N PRO A 118 -6.82 28.65 -16.36
CA PRO A 118 -5.95 29.82 -16.57
C PRO A 118 -5.52 30.52 -15.27
N THR A 119 -6.33 30.42 -14.20
CA THR A 119 -5.99 31.00 -12.88
C THR A 119 -4.99 30.16 -12.09
N VAL A 120 -4.64 28.95 -12.56
CA VAL A 120 -3.66 28.08 -11.91
C VAL A 120 -2.30 28.30 -12.57
N SER A 121 -1.30 28.67 -11.77
CA SER A 121 0.10 28.78 -12.21
C SER A 121 0.63 27.47 -12.81
N ALA A 122 1.66 27.59 -13.65
CA ALA A 122 2.35 26.44 -14.24
C ALA A 122 2.81 25.42 -13.19
N TYR A 123 3.40 25.91 -12.09
CA TYR A 123 3.70 25.17 -10.87
C TYR A 123 3.09 25.96 -9.71
N HIS A 124 1.96 25.52 -9.19
CA HIS A 124 1.15 26.33 -8.28
C HIS A 124 1.47 26.02 -6.81
N ALA A 125 1.44 24.73 -6.46
CA ALA A 125 1.64 24.29 -5.09
C ALA A 125 2.23 22.87 -5.09
N GLU A 126 2.74 22.47 -3.94
CA GLU A 126 3.23 21.13 -3.69
C GLU A 126 2.63 20.59 -2.40
N LEU A 127 2.30 19.30 -2.40
CA LEU A 127 2.01 18.56 -1.18
C LEU A 127 3.26 17.77 -0.79
N ILE A 128 3.68 17.93 0.46
CA ILE A 128 4.82 17.22 1.04
C ILE A 128 4.33 16.40 2.23
N ARG A 129 4.56 15.10 2.19
CA ARG A 129 4.27 14.18 3.28
C ARG A 129 5.34 14.35 4.35
N ARG A 130 4.93 14.76 5.54
CA ARG A 130 5.79 14.90 6.71
C ARG A 130 6.05 13.54 7.37
N PRO A 131 7.12 13.40 8.18
CA PRO A 131 7.45 12.13 8.84
C PRO A 131 6.34 11.58 9.75
N ASP A 132 5.48 12.45 10.28
CA ASP A 132 4.31 12.10 11.09
C ASP A 132 3.10 11.59 10.27
N GLY A 133 3.26 11.50 8.95
CA GLY A 133 2.27 11.03 7.99
C GLY A 133 1.27 12.09 7.52
N ARG A 134 1.34 13.33 8.03
CA ARG A 134 0.48 14.44 7.58
C ARG A 134 1.00 15.04 6.29
N TYR A 135 0.10 15.62 5.50
CA TYR A 135 0.46 16.38 4.31
C TYR A 135 0.54 17.87 4.64
N GLU A 136 1.62 18.50 4.23
CA GLU A 136 1.75 19.94 4.20
C GLU A 136 1.55 20.42 2.77
N LEU A 137 0.75 21.47 2.58
CA LEU A 137 0.67 22.21 1.33
C LEU A 137 1.65 23.37 1.37
N VAL A 138 2.45 23.53 0.31
CA VAL A 138 3.38 24.65 0.11
C VAL A 138 3.06 25.34 -1.22
N ASP A 139 2.72 26.62 -1.17
CA ASP A 139 2.54 27.45 -2.36
C ASP A 139 3.89 27.77 -3.01
N ARG A 140 3.97 27.68 -4.34
CA ARG A 140 5.19 27.90 -5.12
C ARG A 140 5.20 29.27 -5.79
N GLU A 141 4.90 30.30 -5.01
CA GLU A 141 4.80 31.69 -5.46
C GLU A 141 3.77 31.83 -6.60
N SER A 142 2.60 31.25 -6.38
CA SER A 142 1.55 31.23 -7.38
C SER A 142 0.97 32.64 -7.61
N ARG A 143 0.56 32.94 -8.86
CA ARG A 143 0.09 34.29 -9.23
C ARG A 143 -1.16 34.72 -8.46
N ASN A 144 -2.07 33.79 -8.22
CA ASN A 144 -3.36 34.06 -7.57
C ASN A 144 -3.39 33.60 -6.10
N GLY A 145 -2.29 33.00 -5.61
CA GLY A 145 -2.16 32.45 -4.27
C GLY A 145 -2.95 31.16 -4.04
N THR A 146 -2.59 30.49 -2.95
CA THR A 146 -3.33 29.35 -2.39
C THR A 146 -4.08 29.78 -1.12
N ARG A 147 -5.31 29.29 -0.95
CA ARG A 147 -6.11 29.48 0.26
C ARG A 147 -6.57 28.15 0.84
N ILE A 148 -6.64 28.05 2.17
CA ILE A 148 -7.26 26.93 2.87
C ILE A 148 -8.41 27.46 3.72
N ASN A 149 -9.61 26.91 3.51
CA ASN A 149 -10.84 27.33 4.18
C ASN A 149 -11.06 28.86 4.09
N GLY A 150 -10.73 29.46 2.94
CA GLY A 150 -10.85 30.89 2.66
C GLY A 150 -9.62 31.74 3.04
N THR A 151 -8.72 31.23 3.88
CA THR A 151 -7.56 31.96 4.39
C THR A 151 -6.33 31.77 3.49
N PRO A 152 -5.65 32.84 3.04
CA PRO A 152 -4.44 32.73 2.22
C PRO A 152 -3.27 32.14 3.02
N VAL A 153 -2.53 31.21 2.42
CA VAL A 153 -1.41 30.51 3.05
C VAL A 153 -0.23 30.40 2.10
N ARG A 154 0.99 30.47 2.64
CA ARG A 154 2.22 30.06 1.94
C ARG A 154 2.60 28.61 2.22
N SER A 155 2.37 28.17 3.46
CA SER A 155 2.48 26.78 3.86
C SER A 155 1.46 26.46 4.96
N ALA A 156 0.90 25.25 4.97
CA ALA A 156 0.02 24.78 6.04
C ALA A 156 -0.11 23.25 6.07
N ILE A 157 -0.24 22.68 7.28
CA ILE A 157 -0.59 21.27 7.48
C ILE A 157 -2.07 21.06 7.17
N LEU A 158 -2.36 20.15 6.24
CA LEU A 158 -3.71 19.78 5.85
C LEU A 158 -4.39 18.88 6.88
N ARG A 159 -5.68 19.13 7.08
CA ARG A 159 -6.58 18.37 7.96
C ARG A 159 -7.72 17.78 7.14
N HIS A 160 -8.24 16.66 7.63
CA HIS A 160 -9.38 16.01 6.99
C HIS A 160 -10.54 17.01 6.81
N GLY A 161 -11.05 17.12 5.58
CA GLY A 161 -12.16 18.00 5.22
C GLY A 161 -11.73 19.37 4.72
N ASP A 162 -10.44 19.72 4.76
CA ASP A 162 -9.97 21.04 4.34
C ASP A 162 -10.33 21.34 2.88
N GLN A 163 -10.86 22.54 2.66
CA GLN A 163 -11.13 23.10 1.35
C GLN A 163 -9.93 23.95 0.90
N ILE A 164 -9.24 23.49 -0.12
CA ILE A 164 -8.07 24.16 -0.70
C ILE A 164 -8.53 24.88 -1.98
N THR A 165 -8.20 26.14 -2.11
CA THR A 165 -8.49 26.94 -3.31
C THR A 165 -7.19 27.37 -3.98
N LEU A 166 -7.04 26.99 -5.25
CA LEU A 166 -5.89 27.25 -6.12
C LEU A 166 -6.35 28.14 -7.27
N GLY A 167 -6.14 29.45 -7.16
CA GLY A 167 -6.78 30.42 -8.05
C GLY A 167 -8.31 30.36 -7.93
N ALA A 168 -9.02 30.00 -9.00
CA ALA A 168 -10.47 29.83 -9.03
C ALA A 168 -10.95 28.38 -8.83
N ILE A 169 -10.02 27.42 -8.67
CA ILE A 169 -10.37 26.00 -8.52
C ILE A 169 -10.36 25.61 -7.06
N THR A 170 -11.45 25.01 -6.60
CA THR A 170 -11.59 24.46 -5.26
C THR A 170 -11.42 22.94 -5.30
N VAL A 171 -10.60 22.43 -4.37
CA VAL A 171 -10.34 21.01 -4.15
C VAL A 171 -10.48 20.68 -2.67
N HIS A 172 -10.97 19.50 -2.33
CA HIS A 172 -11.14 19.06 -0.95
C HIS A 172 -10.12 17.99 -0.59
N PHE A 173 -9.47 18.15 0.56
CA PHE A 173 -8.56 17.15 1.10
C PHE A 173 -9.31 16.24 2.07
N LEU A 174 -9.31 14.95 1.79
CA LEU A 174 -9.84 13.93 2.68
C LEU A 174 -8.68 13.06 3.16
N ALA A 175 -8.31 13.21 4.44
CA ALA A 175 -7.39 12.28 5.08
C ALA A 175 -8.06 10.90 5.23
N THR A 176 -7.26 9.84 5.30
CA THR A 176 -7.69 8.54 5.79
C THR A 176 -8.38 8.71 7.14
N SER A 177 -9.57 8.13 7.32
CA SER A 177 -10.33 8.21 8.56
C SER A 177 -9.48 7.72 9.73
N THR A 178 -8.93 8.65 10.50
CA THR A 178 -8.33 8.48 11.81
C THR A 178 -9.42 8.09 12.82
N THR A 179 -10.06 6.93 12.65
CA THR A 179 -10.74 6.29 13.77
C THR A 179 -9.69 5.49 14.58
N GLU A 180 -8.70 4.88 13.93
CA GLU A 180 -7.63 4.14 14.64
C GLU A 180 -6.57 5.03 15.31
N GLN A 181 -6.20 6.15 14.71
CA GLN A 181 -5.20 7.06 15.30
C GLN A 181 -5.75 7.90 16.48
N ALA A 182 -7.08 8.04 16.60
CA ALA A 182 -7.73 8.70 17.73
C ALA A 182 -7.91 7.74 18.92
N LEU A 183 -8.14 6.45 18.67
CA LEU A 183 -8.20 5.41 19.70
C LEU A 183 -6.83 5.09 20.32
N ASN A 184 -5.73 5.22 19.56
CA ASN A 184 -4.39 4.89 20.04
C ASN A 184 -3.64 6.02 20.78
N ARG A 185 -4.19 7.24 20.89
CA ARG A 185 -3.47 8.41 21.45
C ARG A 185 -3.99 8.96 22.78
N GLY A 186 -4.99 8.35 23.41
CA GLY A 186 -5.35 8.76 24.76
C GLY A 186 -6.62 8.12 25.26
N GLY A 187 -6.50 7.37 26.35
CA GLY A 187 -7.65 6.94 27.12
C GLY A 187 -8.51 8.15 27.49
N VAL A 188 -9.78 8.09 27.11
CA VAL A 188 -10.83 8.94 27.67
C VAL A 188 -11.73 8.01 28.47
N PRO A 189 -11.89 8.22 29.79
CA PRO A 189 -12.74 7.38 30.61
C PRO A 189 -14.20 7.58 30.19
N LEU A 190 -14.93 6.47 30.02
CA LEU A 190 -16.38 6.48 29.87
C LEU A 190 -17.00 7.05 31.14
N ARG A 191 -17.38 8.33 31.10
CA ARG A 191 -18.28 8.90 32.11
C ARG A 191 -19.69 8.41 31.78
N ARG A 192 -20.09 7.28 32.38
CA ARG A 192 -21.50 6.87 32.42
C ARG A 192 -22.29 7.96 33.16
N ARG A 193 -23.37 8.43 32.53
CA ARG A 193 -24.51 9.01 33.23
C ARG A 193 -25.42 7.88 33.69
#